data_AF-A0A2S7NYP5-F1
#
_entry.id   AF-A0A2S7NYP5-F1
#
_cell.length_a   1.000
_cell.length_b   1.000
_cell.length_c   1.000
_cell.angle_alpha   90.00
_cell.angle_beta   90.00
_cell.angle_gamma   90.00
#
_symmetry.space_group_name_H-M   'P 1'
#
loop_
_entity.id
_entity.type
_entity.pdbx_description
1 polymer ?
#
loop_
_entity_poly.entity_id
_entity_poly.type
_entity_poly.pdbx_seq_one_letter_code
_entity_poly.pdbx_strand_id
1 'polypeptide(L)'
;MGERPKTETTKDNIDCFKQALPMEELPQTFKDAITVTRQLGLQYIWIDSLCIIQHDQEDWFRESAKMGDIFESSSCTLAAVDALDDDSND
;
A
#
# COMPACT_ATOMS: atom_id res chain seq x y z
N MET A 1 15.47 14.10 -12.11
CA MET A 1 15.59 12.77 -11.49
C MET A 1 14.36 12.63 -10.62
N GLY A 2 13.35 11.87 -11.06
CA GLY A 2 12.11 11.74 -10.29
C GLY A 2 12.41 10.96 -9.02
N GLU A 3 12.27 11.60 -7.87
CA GLU A 3 12.21 10.91 -6.59
C GLU A 3 11.00 9.98 -6.68
N ARG A 4 11.25 8.66 -6.69
CA ARG A 4 10.16 7.69 -6.67
C ARG A 4 9.43 7.87 -5.34
N PRO A 5 8.10 8.03 -5.32
CA PRO A 5 7.38 8.16 -4.06
C PRO A 5 7.66 6.92 -3.20
N LYS A 6 7.79 7.09 -1.88
CA LYS A 6 8.08 6.01 -0.91
C LYS A 6 6.85 5.11 -0.72
N THR A 7 6.37 4.51 -1.79
CA THR A 7 5.18 3.64 -1.84
C THR A 7 5.50 2.17 -1.63
N GLU A 8 6.78 1.82 -1.66
CA GLU A 8 7.26 0.46 -1.66
C GLU A 8 7.95 0.14 -0.33
N THR A 9 7.49 -0.92 0.35
CA THR A 9 8.17 -1.44 1.53
C THR A 9 9.42 -2.19 1.10
N THR A 10 10.55 -1.90 1.70
CA THR A 10 11.83 -2.61 1.57
C THR A 10 12.29 -3.08 2.95
N LYS A 11 13.33 -3.92 3.00
CA LYS A 11 13.89 -4.39 4.28
C LYS A 11 14.35 -3.25 5.18
N ASP A 12 14.78 -2.15 4.59
CA ASP A 12 15.31 -1.00 5.34
C ASP A 12 14.21 -0.10 5.94
N ASN A 13 13.01 -0.08 5.36
CA ASN A 13 11.94 0.82 5.77
C ASN A 13 10.77 0.12 6.49
N ILE A 14 10.70 -1.22 6.46
CA ILE A 14 9.59 -1.99 7.03
C ILE A 14 9.40 -1.72 8.53
N ASP A 15 10.47 -1.58 9.30
CA ASP A 15 10.39 -1.32 10.74
C ASP A 15 9.88 0.09 11.05
N CYS A 16 10.15 1.06 10.16
CA CYS A 16 9.56 2.39 10.23
C CYS A 16 8.07 2.35 9.86
N PHE A 17 7.71 1.67 8.77
CA PHE A 17 6.33 1.58 8.28
C PHE A 17 5.41 0.85 9.26
N LYS A 18 5.93 -0.13 10.02
CA LYS A 18 5.23 -0.80 11.12
C LYS A 18 4.88 0.14 12.28
N GLN A 19 5.69 1.18 12.50
CA GLN A 19 5.47 2.14 13.57
C GLN A 19 4.52 3.26 13.14
N ALA A 20 4.79 3.85 11.97
CA ALA A 20 3.96 4.87 11.36
C ALA A 20 4.22 4.95 9.86
N LEU A 21 3.14 4.94 9.07
CA LEU A 21 3.23 5.26 7.66
C LEU A 21 3.34 6.79 7.51
N PRO A 22 4.29 7.31 6.70
CA PRO A 22 4.44 8.73 6.45
C PRO A 22 3.28 9.22 5.58
N MET A 23 2.13 9.51 6.20
CA MET A 23 0.89 9.82 5.50
C MET A 23 1.04 10.98 4.51
N GLU A 24 1.89 11.98 4.77
CA GLU A 24 2.10 13.10 3.86
C GLU A 24 2.81 12.71 2.57
N GLU A 25 3.74 11.76 2.65
CA GLU A 25 4.56 11.27 1.53
C GLU A 25 3.86 10.17 0.70
N LEU A 26 2.72 9.65 1.19
CA LEU A 26 1.94 8.66 0.45
C LEU A 26 1.18 9.31 -0.72
N PRO A 27 1.02 8.59 -1.85
CA PRO A 27 0.16 9.02 -2.94
C PRO A 27 -1.27 9.20 -2.49
N GLN A 28 -2.01 10.03 -3.22
CA GLN A 28 -3.42 10.28 -2.94
C GLN A 28 -4.24 8.98 -2.90
N THR A 29 -3.98 8.03 -3.81
CA THR A 29 -4.65 6.73 -3.85
C THR A 29 -4.55 5.95 -2.53
N PHE A 30 -3.40 6.00 -1.86
CA PHE A 30 -3.17 5.28 -0.61
C PHE A 30 -3.86 6.00 0.56
N LYS A 31 -3.79 7.34 0.56
CA LYS A 31 -4.52 8.19 1.54
C LYS A 31 -6.02 7.93 1.45
N ASP A 32 -6.56 7.87 0.23
CA ASP A 32 -7.97 7.61 -0.01
C ASP A 32 -8.34 6.19 0.41
N ALA A 33 -7.52 5.19 0.06
CA ALA A 33 -7.75 3.82 0.48
C ALA A 33 -7.80 3.67 2.02
N ILE A 34 -6.83 4.27 2.73
CA ILE A 34 -6.80 4.27 4.21
C ILE A 34 -8.03 4.99 4.78
N THR A 35 -8.41 6.12 4.19
CA THR A 35 -9.59 6.89 4.60
C THR A 35 -10.86 6.06 4.44
N VAL A 36 -11.05 5.42 3.30
CA VAL A 36 -12.20 4.57 3.02
C VAL A 36 -12.23 3.36 3.94
N THR A 37 -11.10 2.68 4.16
CA THR A 37 -11.01 1.55 5.11
C THR A 37 -11.45 1.98 6.52
N ARG A 38 -11.00 3.15 6.99
CA ARG A 38 -11.43 3.69 8.29
C ARG A 38 -12.91 4.06 8.33
N GLN A 39 -13.44 4.63 7.25
CA GLN A 39 -14.88 4.94 7.14
C GLN A 39 -15.76 3.69 7.13
N LEU A 40 -15.25 2.58 6.58
CA LEU A 40 -15.89 1.26 6.64
C LEU A 40 -15.79 0.60 8.02
N GLY A 41 -15.10 1.21 8.99
CA GLY A 41 -14.90 0.66 10.33
C GLY A 41 -13.84 -0.45 10.39
N LEU A 42 -13.07 -0.63 9.32
CA LEU A 42 -11.97 -1.59 9.26
C LEU A 42 -10.68 -0.91 9.77
N GLN A 43 -9.89 -1.65 10.53
CA GLN A 43 -8.62 -1.16 11.10
C GLN A 43 -7.40 -1.54 10.26
N TYR A 44 -7.54 -2.56 9.41
CA TYR A 44 -6.44 -3.12 8.64
C TYR A 44 -6.75 -3.01 7.15
N ILE A 45 -5.76 -2.53 6.40
CA ILE A 45 -5.74 -2.53 4.95
C ILE A 45 -4.51 -3.32 4.52
N TRP A 46 -4.68 -4.14 3.49
CA TRP A 46 -3.56 -4.81 2.83
C TRP A 46 -3.34 -4.16 1.48
N ILE A 47 -2.14 -3.61 1.28
CA ILE A 47 -1.69 -3.02 0.01
C ILE A 47 -0.42 -3.78 -0.36
N ASP A 48 -0.37 -4.41 -1.52
CA ASP A 48 0.73 -5.24 -2.00
C ASP A 48 2.10 -4.52 -1.89
N SER A 49 2.15 -3.26 -2.33
CA SER A 49 3.35 -2.43 -2.27
C SER A 49 3.81 -2.08 -0.85
N LEU A 50 2.92 -2.08 0.16
CA LEU A 50 3.26 -1.85 1.57
C LEU A 50 3.46 -3.14 2.38
N CYS A 51 2.70 -4.19 2.07
CA CYS A 51 2.67 -5.41 2.85
C CYS A 51 3.69 -6.44 2.37
N ILE A 52 4.20 -6.29 1.14
CA ILE A 52 5.23 -7.15 0.57
C ILE A 52 6.55 -6.38 0.53
N ILE A 53 7.63 -7.01 0.98
CA ILE A 53 8.98 -6.47 0.88
C ILE A 53 9.42 -6.51 -0.58
N GLN A 54 9.44 -5.35 -1.21
CA GLN A 54 9.96 -5.16 -2.56
C GLN A 54 11.46 -5.44 -2.59
N HIS A 55 11.91 -6.02 -3.70
CA HIS A 55 13.28 -6.49 -3.93
C HIS A 55 13.74 -7.70 -3.07
N ASP A 56 12.83 -8.33 -2.33
CA ASP A 56 13.06 -9.65 -1.76
C ASP A 56 12.21 -10.70 -2.48
N GLN A 57 12.87 -11.55 -3.27
CA GLN A 57 12.20 -12.55 -4.08
C GLN A 57 11.61 -13.70 -3.24
N GLU A 58 12.18 -13.97 -2.08
CA GLU A 58 11.71 -15.01 -1.14
C GLU A 58 10.47 -14.53 -0.38
N ASP A 59 10.50 -13.30 0.16
CA ASP A 59 9.35 -12.67 0.80
C ASP A 59 8.22 -12.42 -0.21
N TRP A 60 8.56 -11.98 -1.43
CA TRP A 60 7.56 -11.84 -2.49
C TRP A 60 6.85 -13.16 -2.77
N PHE A 61 7.59 -14.26 -2.95
CA PHE A 61 6.98 -15.57 -3.25
C PHE A 61 6.10 -16.07 -2.11
N ARG A 62 6.53 -15.83 -0.87
CA ARG A 62 5.78 -16.22 0.34
C ARG A 62 4.49 -15.42 0.52
N GLU A 63 4.54 -14.11 0.32
CA GLU A 63 3.38 -13.25 0.48
C GLU A 63 2.44 -13.31 -0.74
N SER A 64 2.99 -13.44 -1.96
CA SER A 64 2.18 -13.63 -3.18
C SER A 64 1.38 -14.94 -3.16
N ALA A 65 1.93 -16.00 -2.54
CA ALA A 65 1.20 -17.26 -2.36
C ALA A 65 -0.03 -17.09 -1.47
N LYS A 66 0.01 -16.16 -0.51
CA LYS A 66 -1.13 -15.84 0.38
C LYS A 66 -2.09 -14.82 -0.21
N MET A 67 -1.73 -14.20 -1.34
CA MET A 67 -2.55 -13.16 -1.97
C MET A 67 -3.97 -13.68 -2.27
N GLY A 68 -4.09 -14.94 -2.72
CA GLY A 68 -5.38 -15.60 -2.91
C GLY A 68 -6.22 -15.67 -1.64
N ASP A 69 -5.64 -16.16 -0.54
CA ASP A 69 -6.31 -16.27 0.76
C ASP A 69 -6.68 -14.90 1.34
N ILE A 70 -5.82 -13.89 1.14
CA ILE A 70 -6.04 -12.52 1.60
C ILE A 70 -7.20 -11.88 0.84
N PHE A 71 -7.25 -12.05 -0.49
CA PHE A 71 -8.38 -11.56 -1.29
C PHE A 71 -9.68 -12.29 -0.93
N GLU A 72 -9.65 -13.60 -0.74
CA GLU A 72 -10.82 -14.39 -0.34
C GLU A 72 -11.32 -14.03 1.07
N SER A 73 -10.40 -13.76 2.01
CA SER A 73 -10.73 -13.40 3.39
C SER A 73 -10.93 -11.90 3.59
N SER A 74 -10.79 -11.09 2.53
CA SER A 74 -10.98 -9.64 2.64
C SER A 74 -12.45 -9.29 2.77
N SER A 75 -12.79 -8.38 3.68
CA SER A 75 -14.18 -7.91 3.81
C SER A 75 -14.60 -7.05 2.62
N CYS A 76 -13.68 -6.29 2.03
CA CYS A 76 -13.90 -5.43 0.87
C CYS A 76 -12.59 -5.25 0.09
N THR A 77 -12.68 -5.21 -1.24
CA THR A 77 -11.56 -4.87 -2.13
C THR A 77 -11.74 -3.45 -2.66
N LEU A 78 -10.77 -2.57 -2.41
CA LEU A 78 -10.74 -1.23 -2.99
C LEU A 78 -9.97 -1.28 -4.30
N ALA A 79 -10.66 -1.00 -5.41
CA ALA A 79 -10.05 -0.88 -6.73
C ALA A 79 -10.08 0.59 -7.17
N ALA A 80 -8.91 1.21 -7.32
CA ALA A 80 -8.80 2.50 -7.95
C ALA A 80 -8.95 2.31 -9.47
N VAL A 81 -10.09 2.71 -10.03
CA VAL A 81 -10.38 2.61 -11.47
C VAL A 81 -9.85 3.79 -12.28
N ASP A 82 -9.51 4.88 -11.60
CA ASP A 82 -8.90 6.08 -12.19
C ASP A 82 -8.11 6.79 -11.09
N ALA A 83 -6.79 6.82 -11.22
CA ALA A 83 -5.93 7.71 -10.45
C ALA A 83 -5.53 8.83 -11.41
N LEU A 84 -6.22 9.96 -11.33
CA LEU A 84 -5.69 11.20 -11.88
C LEU A 84 -4.42 11.50 -11.08
N ASP A 85 -3.29 11.05 -11.62
CA ASP A 85 -1.97 11.54 -11.23
C ASP A 85 -2.01 13.03 -11.60
N ASP A 86 -2.40 13.85 -10.64
CA ASP A 86 -2.45 15.29 -10.83
C ASP A 86 -1.01 15.80 -10.81
N ASP A 87 -0.43 15.99 -12.00
CA ASP A 87 0.80 16.75 -12.20
C ASP A 87 0.48 18.22 -12.45
N SER A 88 -0.32 18.88 -11.60
CA SER A 88 -0.42 20.34 -11.61
C SER A 88 0.79 21.00 -10.93
N ASN A 89 1.92 20.99 -11.65
CA ASN A 89 2.92 22.05 -11.52
C ASN A 89 2.63 23.13 -12.57
N ASP A 90 1.86 24.15 -12.17
CA ASP A 90 1.94 25.48 -12.80
C ASP A 90 3.10 26.27 -12.16
#